data_AF-A0A351VLH0-F1
#
_entry.id   AF-A0A351VLH0-F1
#
_cell.length_a   1.000
_cell.length_b   1.000
_cell.length_c   1.000
_cell.angle_alpha   90.00
_cell.angle_beta   90.00
_cell.angle_gamma   90.00
#
_symmetry.space_group_name_H-M   'P 1'
#
loop_
_entity.id
_entity.type
_entity.pdbx_description
1 polymer ?
#
loop_
_entity_poly.entity_id
_entity_poly.type
_entity_poly.pdbx_seq_one_letter_code
_entity_poly.pdbx_strand_id
1 'polypeptide(L)'
;METTREELEFRHLREFTEIRARQKAELVAWDTAHGLSSAPDHQTVQFRAESFLRVYLADGGRSFREIVGAGAKVGLRLEPLRKAKALLGIESYKVHWHWYWRFRVAVQNHTDLG
;
A
#
# COMPACT_ATOMS: atom_id res chain seq x y z
N MET A 1 45.86 -2.31 11.41
CA MET A 1 45.35 -2.06 10.05
C MET A 1 43.99 -1.41 10.20
N GLU A 2 43.92 -0.10 10.03
CA GLU A 2 42.65 0.63 10.09
C GLU A 2 41.91 0.41 8.77
N THR A 3 40.73 -0.18 8.81
CA THR A 3 39.87 -0.31 7.64
C THR A 3 39.42 1.08 7.23
N THR A 4 39.69 1.47 5.99
CA THR A 4 39.37 2.82 5.53
C THR A 4 37.85 2.98 5.45
N ARG A 5 37.36 4.21 5.62
CA ARG A 5 35.93 4.53 5.52
C ARG A 5 35.32 4.06 4.19
N GLU A 6 36.09 4.17 3.11
CA GLU A 6 35.68 3.74 1.77
C GLU A 6 35.53 2.22 1.67
N GLU A 7 36.40 1.44 2.32
CA GLU A 7 36.27 -0.03 2.35
C GLU A 7 35.06 -0.51 3.17
N LEU A 8 34.72 0.20 4.25
CA LEU A 8 33.50 -0.07 5.03
C LEU A 8 32.24 0.27 4.23
N GLU A 9 32.22 1.42 3.54
CA GLU A 9 31.11 1.82 2.67
C GLU A 9 30.93 0.82 1.51
N PHE A 10 32.03 0.33 0.91
CA PHE A 10 31.98 -0.67 -0.15
C PHE A 10 31.48 -2.03 0.33
N ARG A 11 31.88 -2.49 1.52
CA ARG A 11 31.33 -3.72 2.12
C ARG A 11 29.84 -3.60 2.41
N HIS A 12 29.42 -2.50 3.01
CA HIS A 12 28.00 -2.26 3.32
C HIS A 12 27.14 -2.19 2.06
N LEU A 13 27.63 -1.57 0.99
CA LEU A 13 26.94 -1.54 -0.29
C LEU A 13 26.77 -2.94 -0.87
N ARG A 14 27.82 -3.77 -0.81
CA ARG A 14 27.76 -5.16 -1.29
C ARG A 14 26.76 -6.00 -0.51
N GLU A 15 26.84 -5.94 0.82
CA GLU A 15 25.94 -6.68 1.72
C GLU A 15 24.48 -6.24 1.51
N PHE A 16 24.24 -4.95 1.33
CA PHE A 16 22.91 -4.42 1.00
C PHE A 16 22.39 -4.91 -0.35
N THR A 17 23.24 -4.96 -1.38
CA THR A 17 22.84 -5.48 -2.70
C THR A 17 22.53 -6.97 -2.68
N GLU A 18 23.28 -7.77 -1.91
CA GLU A 18 23.04 -9.21 -1.78
C GLU A 18 21.73 -9.49 -1.02
N ILE A 19 21.47 -8.74 0.05
CA ILE A 19 20.19 -8.82 0.79
C ILE A 19 19.01 -8.45 -0.13
N ARG A 20 19.13 -7.35 -0.88
CA ARG A 20 18.11 -6.91 -1.85
C ARG A 20 17.86 -7.94 -2.95
N ALA A 21 18.93 -8.54 -3.48
CA ALA A 21 18.83 -9.57 -4.51
C ALA A 21 18.14 -10.83 -3.97
N ARG A 22 18.47 -11.25 -2.74
CA ARG A 22 17.85 -12.40 -2.07
C ARG A 22 16.37 -12.17 -1.79
N GLN A 23 16.01 -11.03 -1.22
CA GLN A 23 14.60 -10.67 -0.97
C GLN A 23 13.77 -10.63 -2.25
N LYS A 24 14.35 -10.11 -3.35
CA LYS A 24 13.70 -10.12 -4.66
C LYS A 24 13.51 -11.54 -5.18
N ALA A 25 14.50 -12.42 -5.03
CA ALA A 25 14.41 -13.82 -5.44
C ALA A 25 13.36 -14.60 -4.62
N GLU A 26 13.30 -14.38 -3.31
CA GLU A 26 12.30 -14.99 -2.41
C GLU A 26 10.87 -14.54 -2.78
N LEU A 27 10.70 -13.26 -3.10
CA LEU A 27 9.41 -12.72 -3.56
C LEU A 27 8.98 -13.36 -4.89
N VAL A 28 9.90 -13.47 -5.85
CA VAL A 28 9.62 -14.11 -7.17
C VAL A 28 9.31 -15.60 -7.01
N ALA A 29 10.01 -16.31 -6.12
CA ALA A 29 9.75 -17.71 -5.83
C ALA A 29 8.38 -17.92 -5.18
N TRP A 30 8.00 -17.03 -4.25
CA TRP A 30 6.68 -17.04 -3.62
C TRP A 30 5.57 -16.75 -4.65
N ASP A 31 5.75 -15.73 -5.49
CA ASP A 31 4.80 -15.38 -6.56
C ASP A 31 4.63 -16.54 -7.56
N THR A 32 5.73 -17.21 -7.93
CA THR A 32 5.72 -18.39 -8.82
C THR A 32 5.00 -19.58 -8.20
N ALA A 33 5.22 -19.86 -6.91
CA ALA A 33 4.57 -20.96 -6.19
C ALA A 33 3.05 -20.76 -6.06
N HIS A 34 2.57 -19.50 -6.10
CA HIS A 34 1.16 -19.15 -5.99
C HIS A 34 0.52 -18.79 -7.33
N GLY A 35 1.21 -19.03 -8.45
CA GLY A 35 0.66 -18.85 -9.81
C GLY A 35 0.46 -17.39 -10.21
N LEU A 36 1.14 -16.45 -9.55
CA LEU A 36 1.08 -15.03 -9.85
C LEU A 36 2.02 -14.73 -11.04
N SER A 37 1.43 -14.54 -12.22
CA SER A 37 2.16 -14.23 -13.45
C SER A 37 2.93 -12.90 -13.34
N SER A 38 4.04 -12.79 -14.09
CA SER A 38 5.06 -11.75 -14.03
C SER A 38 4.67 -10.39 -14.63
N ALA A 39 3.42 -10.20 -15.01
CA ALA A 39 2.78 -8.89 -15.06
C ALA A 39 1.83 -8.87 -13.86
N PRO A 40 1.85 -7.85 -12.97
CA PRO A 40 0.92 -7.85 -11.85
C PRO A 40 -0.47 -7.84 -12.46
N ASP A 41 -1.12 -9.00 -12.42
CA ASP A 41 -2.39 -9.19 -13.08
C ASP A 41 -3.37 -8.21 -12.41
N HIS A 42 -4.37 -7.79 -13.17
CA HIS A 42 -5.29 -6.76 -12.69
C HIS A 42 -5.91 -7.12 -11.33
N GLN A 43 -6.05 -8.41 -10.98
CA GLN A 43 -6.55 -8.83 -9.67
C GLN A 43 -5.52 -8.61 -8.56
N THR A 44 -4.24 -8.92 -8.78
CA THR A 44 -3.18 -8.67 -7.78
C THR A 44 -3.01 -7.18 -7.47
N VAL A 45 -3.00 -6.31 -8.49
CA VAL A 45 -2.92 -4.85 -8.28
C VAL A 45 -4.14 -4.33 -7.53
N GLN A 46 -5.32 -4.84 -7.89
CA GLN A 46 -6.59 -4.46 -7.28
C GLN A 46 -6.66 -4.90 -5.81
N PHE A 47 -6.28 -6.15 -5.50
CA PHE A 47 -6.24 -6.67 -4.14
C PHE A 47 -5.28 -5.89 -3.24
N ARG A 48 -4.10 -5.51 -3.75
CA ARG A 48 -3.16 -4.65 -3.03
C ARG A 48 -3.74 -3.26 -2.77
N ALA A 49 -4.44 -2.67 -3.74
CA ALA A 49 -5.09 -1.38 -3.57
C ALA A 49 -6.21 -1.42 -2.52
N GLU A 50 -7.02 -2.48 -2.50
CA GLU A 50 -8.08 -2.67 -1.49
C GLU A 50 -7.50 -2.86 -0.09
N SER A 51 -6.51 -3.74 0.05
CA SER A 51 -5.84 -3.99 1.33
C SER A 51 -5.20 -2.72 1.87
N PHE A 52 -4.53 -1.95 1.00
CA PHE A 52 -3.97 -0.65 1.34
C PHE A 52 -5.05 0.30 1.87
N LEU A 53 -6.18 0.48 1.16
CA LEU A 53 -7.24 1.39 1.61
C LEU A 53 -7.89 0.94 2.92
N ARG A 54 -8.05 -0.38 3.16
CA ARG A 54 -8.57 -0.92 4.43
C ARG A 54 -7.68 -0.54 5.61
N VAL A 55 -6.37 -0.72 5.47
CA VAL A 55 -5.42 -0.38 6.54
C VAL A 55 -5.31 1.13 6.71
N TYR A 56 -5.17 1.88 5.61
CA TYR A 56 -4.85 3.31 5.66
C TYR A 56 -6.04 4.19 6.12
N LEU A 57 -7.27 3.70 5.95
CA LEU A 57 -8.50 4.36 6.39
C LEU A 57 -9.12 3.72 7.64
N ALA A 58 -8.44 2.76 8.29
CA ALA A 58 -8.96 2.09 9.48
C ALA A 58 -9.25 3.07 10.63
N ASP A 59 -8.38 4.07 10.82
CA ASP A 59 -8.52 5.09 11.86
C ASP A 59 -9.47 6.24 11.46
N GLY A 60 -10.11 6.15 10.30
CA GLY A 60 -11.06 7.14 9.80
C GLY A 60 -10.67 7.80 8.48
N GLY A 61 -11.22 8.99 8.24
CA GLY A 61 -11.08 9.69 6.98
C GLY A 61 -9.68 10.29 6.76
N ARG A 62 -9.06 10.03 5.61
CA ARG A 62 -7.77 10.62 5.21
C ARG A 62 -7.92 11.48 3.96
N SER A 63 -7.06 12.48 3.80
CA SER A 63 -7.15 13.34 2.61
C SER A 63 -6.71 12.58 1.35
N PHE A 64 -7.29 12.93 0.21
CA PHE A 64 -6.97 12.36 -1.09
C PHE A 64 -5.46 12.46 -1.39
N ARG A 65 -4.83 13.59 -1.06
CA ARG A 65 -3.40 13.82 -1.28
C ARG A 65 -2.54 12.85 -0.46
N GLU A 66 -2.90 12.62 0.81
CA GLU A 66 -2.19 11.66 1.67
C GLU A 66 -2.33 10.23 1.15
N ILE A 67 -3.54 9.82 0.77
CA ILE A 67 -3.82 8.48 0.25
C ILE A 67 -3.03 8.21 -1.03
N VAL A 68 -3.04 9.13 -1.99
CA VAL A 68 -2.29 8.97 -3.25
C VAL A 68 -0.78 9.00 -2.99
N GLY A 69 -0.31 9.89 -2.11
CA GLY A 69 1.10 9.97 -1.75
C GLY A 69 1.62 8.70 -1.08
N ALA A 70 0.86 8.13 -0.15
CA ALA A 70 1.19 6.86 0.50
C ALA A 70 1.07 5.67 -0.45
N GLY A 71 0.04 5.64 -1.30
CA GLY A 71 -0.14 4.62 -2.34
C GLY A 71 1.03 4.59 -3.32
N ALA A 72 1.50 5.75 -3.78
CA ALA A 72 2.64 5.83 -4.70
C ALA A 72 3.94 5.25 -4.09
N LYS A 73 4.17 5.44 -2.78
CA LYS A 73 5.33 4.88 -2.07
C LYS A 73 5.33 3.35 -2.05
N VAL A 74 4.16 2.72 -2.15
CA VAL A 74 3.99 1.25 -2.23
C VAL A 74 3.73 0.76 -3.66
N GLY A 75 3.96 1.61 -4.66
CA GLY A 75 3.83 1.25 -6.08
C GLY A 75 2.39 1.23 -6.60
N LEU A 76 1.41 1.76 -5.86
CA LEU A 76 0.02 1.87 -6.30
C LEU A 76 -0.21 3.13 -7.11
N ARG A 77 -0.86 2.96 -8.27
CA ARG A 77 -1.30 4.07 -9.12
C ARG A 77 -2.70 4.55 -8.70
N LEU A 78 -3.06 5.74 -9.15
CA LEU A 78 -4.37 6.36 -8.83
C LEU A 78 -5.56 5.53 -9.34
N GLU A 79 -5.46 4.93 -10.52
CA GLU A 79 -6.58 4.20 -11.12
C GLU A 79 -6.98 2.96 -10.29
N PRO A 80 -6.07 2.06 -9.87
CA PRO A 80 -6.38 1.00 -8.91
C PRO A 80 -7.00 1.49 -7.60
N LEU A 81 -6.52 2.61 -7.05
CA LEU A 81 -7.08 3.19 -5.82
C LEU A 81 -8.53 3.65 -6.01
N ARG A 82 -8.86 4.21 -7.18
CA ARG A 82 -10.24 4.61 -7.51
C ARG A 82 -11.16 3.40 -7.68
N LYS A 83 -10.69 2.32 -8.32
CA LYS A 83 -11.44 1.06 -8.45
C LYS A 83 -11.69 0.43 -7.08
N ALA A 84 -10.65 0.32 -6.26
CA ALA A 84 -10.75 -0.16 -4.88
C ALA A 84 -11.70 0.68 -4.02
N LYS A 85 -11.66 2.01 -4.15
CA LYS A 85 -12.59 2.91 -3.46
C LYS A 85 -14.05 2.56 -3.77
N ALA A 86 -14.38 2.36 -5.05
CA ALA A 86 -15.73 2.02 -5.47
C ALA A 86 -16.18 0.65 -4.93
N LEU A 87 -15.31 -0.36 -5.01
CA LEU A 87 -15.59 -1.72 -4.53
C LEU A 87 -15.78 -1.79 -3.02
N LEU A 88 -15.00 -1.01 -2.27
CA LEU A 88 -15.07 -0.95 -0.81
C LEU A 88 -16.18 -0.04 -0.27
N GLY A 89 -16.95 0.62 -1.13
CA GLY A 89 -17.99 1.57 -0.70
C GLY A 89 -17.43 2.76 0.08
N ILE A 90 -16.18 3.17 -0.21
CA ILE A 90 -15.54 4.30 0.44
C ILE A 90 -16.15 5.60 -0.11
N GLU A 91 -16.61 6.46 0.79
CA GLU A 91 -17.25 7.73 0.45
C GLU A 91 -16.21 8.85 0.28
N SER A 92 -16.55 9.83 -0.54
CA SER A 92 -15.78 11.08 -0.65
C SER A 92 -16.53 12.21 0.04
N TYR A 93 -15.85 13.00 0.84
CA TYR A 93 -16.40 14.24 1.39
C TYR A 93 -15.39 15.38 1.26
N LYS A 94 -15.88 16.61 1.31
CA LYS A 94 -15.07 17.81 1.14
C LYS A 94 -15.04 18.59 2.45
N VAL A 95 -13.85 18.93 2.92
CA VAL A 95 -13.63 19.84 4.05
C VAL A 95 -12.84 21.02 3.52
N HIS A 96 -13.43 22.22 3.56
CA HIS A 96 -12.91 23.41 2.89
C HIS A 96 -12.60 23.15 1.41
N TRP A 97 -11.33 23.26 0.99
CA TRP A 97 -10.86 22.99 -0.37
C TRP A 97 -10.19 21.62 -0.54
N HIS A 98 -10.30 20.73 0.46
CA HIS A 98 -9.66 19.43 0.46
C HIS A 98 -10.69 18.29 0.37
N TRP A 99 -10.36 17.28 -0.45
CA TRP A 99 -11.14 16.05 -0.57
C TRP A 99 -10.59 14.98 0.38
N TYR A 100 -11.50 14.27 1.04
CA TYR A 100 -11.21 13.19 1.96
C TYR A 100 -11.97 11.94 1.56
N TRP A 101 -11.39 10.78 1.85
CA TRP A 101 -12.04 9.48 1.70
C TRP A 101 -12.20 8.84 3.07
N ARG A 102 -13.34 8.19 3.31
CA ARG A 102 -13.62 7.42 4.54
C ARG A 102 -14.46 6.19 4.23
N PHE A 103 -14.35 5.16 5.04
CA PHE A 103 -15.36 4.11 5.04
C PHE A 103 -16.72 4.70 5.43
N ARG A 104 -17.77 4.19 4.76
CA ARG A 104 -19.12 4.37 5.25
C ARG A 104 -19.17 3.73 6.62
N VAL A 105 -19.37 4.52 7.66
CA VAL A 105 -19.63 3.96 9.00
C VAL A 105 -20.92 3.19 8.82
N ALA A 106 -20.88 1.87 9.02
CA ALA A 106 -22.12 1.14 9.23
C ALA A 106 -22.77 1.85 10.41
N VAL A 107 -23.89 2.52 10.16
CA VAL A 107 -24.76 3.01 11.22
C VAL A 107 -25.18 1.73 11.94
N GLN A 108 -24.42 1.32 12.95
CA GLN A 108 -24.95 0.49 14.00
C GLN A 108 -26.01 1.37 14.62
N ASN A 109 -27.25 1.19 14.17
CA ASN A 109 -28.41 1.63 14.91
C ASN A 109 -28.25 1.01 16.29
N HIS A 110 -27.70 1.78 17.22
CA HIS A 110 -27.85 1.54 18.64
C HIS A 110 -29.32 1.87 18.92
N THR A 111 -30.22 0.94 18.56
CA THR A 111 -31.57 0.92 19.08
C THR A 111 -31.44 0.39 20.50
N ASP A 112 -31.00 1.28 21.39
CA ASP A 112 -30.95 1.05 22.82
C ASP A 112 -31.58 2.29 23.46
N LEU A 113 -32.90 2.37 23.35
CA LEU A 113 -33.76 3.30 24.08
C LEU A 113 -35.19 2.73 24.09
N GLY A 114 -35.59 2.15 25.23
CA GLY A 114 -37.00 1.99 25.62
C GLY A 114 -37.41 0.59 26.00
#